data_AF-J2LBU9-F1
#
_entry.id   AF-J2LBU9-F1
#
_cell.length_a   1.000
_cell.length_b   1.000
_cell.length_c   1.000
_cell.angle_alpha   90.00
_cell.angle_beta   90.00
_cell.angle_gamma   90.00
#
_symmetry.space_group_name_H-M   'P 1'
#
loop_
_entity.id
_entity.type
_entity.pdbx_description
1 polymer ?
#
loop_
_entity_poly.entity_id
_entity_poly.type
_entity_poly.pdbx_seq_one_letter_code
_entity_poly.pdbx_strand_id
1 'polypeptide(L)' 'MIAAGLGIAAVPHLAMPTQGDSPLKAIPLVEPKVERTLGLIRKKGRKLSSSAQHLYDALKNKPPRPFQA' A
#
# COMPACT_ATOMS: atom_id res chain seq x y z
N MET A 1 -9.09 -16.43 4.92
CA MET A 1 -9.06 -16.81 6.35
C MET A 1 -9.77 -15.79 7.23
N ILE A 2 -9.31 -14.54 7.31
CA ILE A 2 -9.89 -13.51 8.20
C ILE A 2 -11.35 -13.18 7.84
N ALA A 3 -11.65 -12.88 6.58
CA ALA A 3 -13.02 -12.62 6.13
C ALA A 3 -13.96 -13.82 6.30
N ALA A 4 -13.42 -15.03 6.47
CA ALA A 4 -14.19 -16.24 6.74
C ALA A 4 -14.37 -16.51 8.25
N GLY A 5 -13.95 -15.59 9.13
CA GLY A 5 -14.13 -15.69 10.58
C GLY A 5 -13.08 -16.51 11.33
N LEU A 6 -11.98 -16.91 10.68
CA LEU A 6 -10.98 -17.80 11.29
C LEU A 6 -9.99 -17.08 12.25
N GLY A 7 -10.10 -15.76 12.42
CA GLY A 7 -9.25 -15.01 13.37
C GLY A 7 -8.99 -13.57 12.96
N ILE A 8 -7.92 -12.98 13.52
CA ILE A 8 -7.41 -11.62 13.25
C ILE A 8 -6.01 -11.67 12.64
N ALA A 9 -5.61 -10.62 11.90
CA ALA A 9 -4.27 -10.51 11.34
C ALA A 9 -3.76 -9.07 11.40
N ALA A 10 -2.46 -8.93 11.65
CA ALA A 10 -1.72 -7.68 11.45
C ALA A 10 -1.25 -7.60 9.99
N VAL A 11 -1.80 -6.67 9.22
CA VAL A 11 -1.49 -6.48 7.80
C VAL A 11 -1.08 -5.03 7.54
N PRO A 12 -0.27 -4.75 6.50
CA PRO A 12 -0.06 -3.37 6.08
C PRO A 12 -1.37 -2.75 5.60
N HIS A 13 -1.55 -1.45 5.83
CA HIS A 13 -2.75 -0.72 5.41
C HIS A 13 -3.07 -0.90 3.91
N LEU A 14 -2.06 -1.03 3.06
CA LEU A 14 -2.22 -1.25 1.61
C LEU A 14 -2.97 -2.56 1.27
N ALA A 15 -2.98 -3.54 2.18
CA ALA A 15 -3.72 -4.80 2.00
C ALA A 15 -5.18 -4.71 2.49
N MET A 16 -5.58 -3.61 3.13
CA MET A 16 -6.96 -3.42 3.55
C MET A 16 -7.86 -3.12 2.34
N PRO A 17 -9.07 -3.68 2.30
CA PRO A 17 -10.04 -3.37 1.25
C PRO A 17 -10.38 -1.87 1.32
N THR A 18 -10.20 -1.19 0.18
CA THR A 18 -10.36 0.27 0.07
C THR A 18 -11.79 0.69 -0.29
N GLN A 19 -12.63 -0.24 -0.75
CA GLN A 19 -14.01 0.03 -1.18
C GLN A 19 -14.94 -1.16 -0.90
N GLY A 20 -16.23 -0.86 -0.68
CA GLY A 20 -17.32 -1.82 -0.56
C GLY A 20 -17.68 -2.23 0.87
N ASP A 21 -18.70 -3.07 1.00
CA ASP A 21 -19.18 -3.66 2.26
C ASP A 21 -18.29 -4.81 2.71
N SER A 22 -17.01 -4.52 2.96
CA SER A 22 -16.13 -5.54 3.53
C SER A 22 -16.61 -5.89 4.94
N PRO A 23 -16.72 -7.19 5.30
CA PRO A 23 -17.05 -7.60 6.67
C PRO A 23 -15.87 -7.35 7.64
N LEU A 24 -14.76 -6.80 7.16
CA LEU A 24 -13.54 -6.58 7.93
C LEU A 24 -13.48 -5.17 8.50
N LYS A 25 -13.11 -5.07 9.78
CA LYS A 25 -12.81 -3.81 10.44
C LYS A 25 -11.31 -3.62 10.57
N ALA A 26 -10.80 -2.45 10.20
CA ALA A 26 -9.43 -2.06 10.45
C ALA A 26 -9.30 -1.49 11.88
N ILE A 27 -8.31 -1.95 12.64
CA ILE A 27 -7.94 -1.38 13.94
C ILE A 27 -6.44 -1.04 13.86
N PRO A 28 -6.04 0.20 14.19
CA PRO A 28 -4.64 0.59 14.14
C PRO A 28 -3.82 -0.16 15.20
N LEU A 29 -2.62 -0.61 14.81
CA LEU A 29 -1.61 -1.05 15.77
C LEU A 29 -1.00 0.19 16.44
N VAL A 30 -1.12 0.27 17.76
CA VAL A 30 -0.60 1.41 18.55
C VAL A 30 0.84 1.16 18.97
N GLU A 31 1.09 0.06 19.68
CA GLU A 31 2.42 -0.36 20.13
C GLU A 31 2.59 -1.87 19.89
N PRO A 32 3.60 -2.30 19.10
CA PRO A 32 4.56 -1.48 18.37
C PRO A 32 3.95 -0.90 17.09
N LYS A 33 4.34 0.33 16.75
CA LYS A 33 4.09 0.89 15.41
C LYS A 33 5.01 0.22 14.39
N VAL A 34 4.43 -0.42 13.38
CA VAL A 34 5.19 -1.11 12.32
C VAL A 34 5.08 -0.36 11.00
N GLU A 35 6.22 0.17 10.52
CA GLU A 35 6.31 0.89 9.24
C GLU A 35 7.16 0.11 8.24
N ARG A 36 6.76 0.13 6.97
CA ARG A 36 7.50 -0.49 5.86
C ARG A 36 7.54 0.46 4.66
N THR A 37 8.73 0.61 4.08
CA THR A 37 8.93 1.47 2.91
C THR A 37 8.58 0.71 1.64
N LEU A 38 7.73 1.30 0.79
CA LEU A 38 7.50 0.85 -0.57
C LEU A 38 8.31 1.70 -1.54
N GLY A 39 9.14 1.06 -2.37
CA GLY A 39 10.03 1.75 -3.31
C GLY A 39 9.71 1.45 -4.77
N LEU A 40 10.01 2.41 -5.65
CA LEU A 40 9.96 2.24 -7.09
C LEU A 40 11.39 2.04 -7.63
N ILE A 41 11.63 0.93 -8.33
CA ILE A 41 12.96 0.56 -8.85
C ILE A 41 12.99 0.76 -10.37
N ARG A 42 14.09 1.33 -10.88
CA ARG A 42 14.41 1.39 -12.32
C ARG A 42 15.88 1.04 -12.55
N LYS A 43 16.19 0.49 -13.73
CA LYS A 43 17.59 0.20 -14.11
C LYS A 43 18.35 1.51 -14.33
N LYS A 44 19.45 1.71 -13.58
CA LYS A 44 20.35 2.85 -13.77
C LYS A 44 20.91 2.87 -15.20
N GLY A 45 20.97 4.04 -15.82
CA GLY A 45 21.52 4.24 -17.17
C GLY A 45 20.61 3.80 -18.33
N ARG A 46 19.48 3.13 -18.06
CA ARG A 46 18.49 2.81 -19.09
C ARG A 46 17.41 3.90 -19.12
N LYS A 47 17.19 4.51 -20.28
CA LYS A 47 16.03 5.37 -20.49
C LYS A 47 14.76 4.52 -20.43
N LEU A 48 13.74 5.01 -19.72
CA LEU A 48 12.41 4.42 -19.75
C LEU A 48 11.78 4.68 -21.13
N SER A 49 10.90 3.78 -21.57
CA SER A 49 10.01 4.11 -22.70
C SER A 49 9.11 5.28 -22.30
N SER A 50 8.50 5.96 -23.27
CA SER A 50 7.57 7.07 -23.00
C SER A 50 6.48 6.67 -21.99
N SER A 51 5.81 5.54 -22.21
CA SER A 51 4.77 5.04 -21.30
C SER A 51 5.30 4.71 -19.89
N ALA A 52 6.50 4.11 -19.80
CA ALA A 52 7.10 3.80 -18.50
C ALA A 52 7.56 5.07 -17.76
N GLN A 53 8.03 6.08 -18.48
CA GLN A 53 8.39 7.38 -17.92
C GLN A 53 7.14 8.09 -17.37
N HIS A 54 6.04 8.11 -18.13
CA HIS A 54 4.77 8.66 -17.65
C HIS A 54 4.28 7.97 -16.37
N LEU A 55 4.37 6.63 -16.28
CA LEU A 55 4.01 5.91 -15.05
C LEU A 55 4.94 6.26 -13.88
N TYR A 56 6.25 6.29 -14.13
CA TYR A 56 7.24 6.63 -13.11
C TYR A 56 6.98 8.03 -12.53
N ASP A 57 6.72 9.02 -13.39
CA ASP A 57 6.45 10.40 -12.97
C ASP A 57 5.10 10.51 -12.26
N ALA A 58 4.07 9.79 -12.73
CA ALA A 58 2.76 9.74 -12.07
C ALA A 58 2.85 9.18 -10.64
N LEU A 59 3.65 8.12 -10.42
CA LEU A 59 3.85 7.52 -9.11
C LEU A 59 4.77 8.38 -8.22
N LYS A 60 5.80 9.00 -8.79
CA LYS A 60 6.71 9.89 -8.05
C LYS A 60 5.99 11.15 -7.54
N ASN A 61 5.06 11.69 -8.33
CA ASN A 61 4.35 12.92 -7.99
C ASN A 61 3.09 12.70 -7.13
N LYS A 62 2.70 11.45 -6.88
CA LYS A 62 1.61 11.08 -5.97
C LYS A 62 2.17 10.23 -4.83
N PRO A 63 2.64 10.84 -3.72
CA PRO A 63 3.01 10.06 -2.56
C PRO A 63 1.80 9.22 -2.10
N PRO A 64 2.02 7.98 -1.63
CA PRO A 64 0.93 7.18 -1.07
C PRO A 64 0.25 7.97 0.04
N ARG A 65 -1.08 7.93 0.09
CA ARG A 65 -1.83 8.66 1.13
C ARG A 65 -1.37 8.15 2.50
N PRO A 66 -1.01 9.04 3.44
CA PRO A 66 -0.73 8.62 4.80
C PRO A 66 -1.98 7.97 5.38
N PHE A 67 -1.78 6.92 6.17
CA PHE A 67 -2.87 6.27 6.88
C PHE A 67 -3.47 7.28 7.86
N GLN A 68 -4.75 7.63 7.66
CA GLN A 68 -5.55 8.38 8.61
C GLN A 68 -6.45 7.36 9.30
N ALA A 69 -6.24 7.19 10.61
CA ALA A 69 -7.01 6.28 11.46
C ALA A 69 -8.41 6.82 11.74
#